data_AF-A0A961APE4-F1
#
_entry.id   AF-A0A961APE4-F1
#
_cell.length_a   1.000
_cell.length_b   1.000
_cell.length_c   1.000
_cell.angle_alpha   90.00
_cell.angle_beta   90.00
_cell.angle_gamma   90.00
#
_symmetry.space_group_name_H-M   'P 1'
#
loop_
_entity.id
_entity.type
_entity.pdbx_description
1 polymer ?
#
loop_
_entity_poly.entity_id
_entity_poly.type
_entity_poly.pdbx_seq_one_letter_code
_entity_poly.pdbx_strand_id
1 'polypeptide(L)'
;MIRWPQFALPLFLLSGITLNAGEKEPETKSREPFEFPTSAEEARGRARILHETIHGALQVMHRDFFGDDEELNLPSQSLEDVFKELTRSFGVEIRWLGINATKDIDHKPQDDFEKRAAEAILQGAPEYSAVERGKYRHVGMIKIQNECLKCHVPHRTTLEDRYAGLAITIPLQKPES
;
A
#
# COMPACT_ATOMS: atom_id res chain seq x y z
N MET A 1 -22.22 1.44 -83.11
CA MET A 1 -22.45 2.78 -82.50
C MET A 1 -22.58 2.53 -81.01
N ILE A 2 -21.75 2.99 -80.08
CA ILE A 2 -20.93 4.22 -79.95
C ILE A 2 -19.79 3.91 -78.94
N ARG A 3 -18.57 4.39 -79.22
CA ARG A 3 -17.44 4.48 -78.26
C ARG A 3 -17.81 5.50 -77.19
N TRP A 4 -17.40 5.35 -75.93
CA TRP A 4 -17.05 6.51 -75.08
C TRP A 4 -15.82 6.23 -74.22
N PRO A 5 -14.95 7.24 -74.00
CA PRO A 5 -13.67 7.10 -73.32
C PRO A 5 -13.72 7.54 -71.84
N GLN A 6 -12.59 7.37 -71.17
CA GLN A 6 -12.23 7.79 -69.81
C GLN A 6 -12.60 9.26 -69.52
N PHE A 7 -12.86 9.61 -68.25
CA PHE A 7 -12.09 10.60 -67.46
C PHE A 7 -12.78 10.95 -66.12
N ALA A 8 -11.95 10.97 -65.07
CA ALA A 8 -11.92 11.88 -63.91
C ALA A 8 -13.08 11.94 -62.88
N LEU A 9 -12.74 11.54 -61.64
CA LEU A 9 -13.19 12.15 -60.36
C LEU A 9 -12.93 13.68 -60.36
N PRO A 10 -13.52 14.54 -59.49
CA PRO A 10 -13.97 14.28 -58.10
C PRO A 10 -15.23 15.06 -57.65
N LEU A 11 -15.76 14.80 -56.45
CA LEU A 11 -16.14 15.85 -55.49
C LEU A 11 -16.49 15.24 -54.13
N PHE A 12 -15.62 15.45 -53.13
CA PHE A 12 -15.94 15.16 -51.74
C PHE A 12 -16.95 16.20 -51.24
N LEU A 13 -18.06 15.69 -50.70
CA LEU A 13 -19.10 16.45 -50.03
C LEU A 13 -18.96 16.28 -48.52
N LEU A 14 -19.31 17.35 -47.81
CA LEU A 14 -19.86 17.44 -46.44
C LEU A 14 -18.90 17.60 -45.25
N SER A 15 -18.76 18.87 -44.86
CA SER A 15 -19.00 19.42 -43.52
C SER A 15 -19.02 18.46 -42.33
N GLY A 16 -18.04 18.62 -41.44
CA GLY A 16 -18.16 18.32 -40.03
C GLY A 16 -17.74 19.54 -39.21
N ILE A 17 -18.72 20.32 -38.75
CA ILE A 17 -18.51 21.37 -37.74
C ILE A 17 -18.25 20.64 -36.42
N THR A 18 -17.05 20.77 -35.88
CA THR A 18 -16.68 20.28 -34.55
C THR A 18 -17.20 21.26 -33.49
N LEU A 19 -18.32 20.93 -32.85
CA LEU A 19 -18.73 21.57 -31.60
C LEU A 19 -18.19 20.71 -30.44
N ASN A 20 -16.96 21.02 -30.01
CA ASN A 20 -16.40 20.45 -28.79
C ASN A 20 -17.01 21.21 -27.61
N ALA A 21 -18.10 20.70 -27.05
CA ALA A 21 -18.64 21.18 -25.78
C ALA A 21 -17.63 20.80 -24.69
N GLY A 22 -16.81 21.77 -24.29
CA GLY A 22 -15.89 21.61 -23.17
C GLY A 22 -16.67 21.39 -21.89
N GLU A 23 -16.81 20.14 -21.47
CA GLU A 23 -17.08 19.79 -20.08
C GLU A 23 -15.93 20.37 -19.25
N LYS A 24 -16.24 21.40 -18.46
CA LYS A 24 -15.32 21.91 -17.45
C LYS A 24 -15.08 20.78 -16.46
N GLU A 25 -13.87 20.22 -16.54
CA GLU A 25 -13.31 19.34 -15.53
C GLU A 25 -13.50 20.00 -14.15
N PRO A 26 -14.04 19.29 -13.14
CA PRO A 26 -14.32 19.89 -11.85
C PRO A 26 -13.02 20.43 -11.26
N GLU A 27 -12.99 21.72 -10.95
CA GLU A 27 -11.90 22.36 -10.23
C GLU A 27 -11.58 21.52 -8.98
N THR A 28 -10.39 20.95 -8.97
CA THR A 28 -9.87 20.23 -7.81
C THR A 28 -9.76 21.24 -6.68
N LYS A 29 -10.70 21.23 -5.73
CA LYS A 29 -10.54 21.94 -4.47
C LYS A 29 -9.17 21.57 -3.90
N SER A 30 -8.28 22.55 -3.80
CA SER A 30 -6.98 22.38 -3.17
C SER A 30 -7.21 21.77 -1.80
N ARG A 31 -6.72 20.54 -1.58
CA ARG A 31 -6.70 19.95 -0.24
C ARG A 31 -5.86 20.86 0.64
N GLU A 32 -6.36 21.18 1.83
CA GLU A 32 -5.57 21.88 2.85
C GLU A 32 -4.21 21.16 3.02
N PRO A 33 -3.12 21.90 3.28
CA PRO A 33 -1.80 21.30 3.47
C PRO A 33 -1.85 20.23 4.58
N PHE A 34 -1.30 19.05 4.31
CA PHE A 34 -1.20 18.01 5.32
C PHE A 34 -0.18 18.40 6.40
N GLU A 35 -0.64 18.55 7.64
CA GLU A 35 0.22 18.83 8.78
C GLU A 35 0.87 17.53 9.31
N PHE A 36 2.20 17.48 9.20
CA PHE A 36 3.01 16.40 9.74
C PHE A 36 3.10 16.49 11.27
N PRO A 37 3.26 15.35 11.97
CA PRO A 37 3.46 15.37 13.41
C PRO A 37 4.65 16.23 13.82
N THR A 38 4.48 17.02 14.86
CA THR A 38 5.54 17.89 15.42
C THR A 38 6.39 17.16 16.47
N SER A 39 5.93 15.98 16.93
CA SER A 39 6.61 15.18 17.93
C SER A 39 6.59 13.68 17.63
N ALA A 40 7.54 12.96 18.21
CA ALA A 40 7.59 11.50 18.12
C ALA A 40 6.39 10.83 18.81
N GLU A 41 5.83 11.44 19.85
CA GLU A 41 4.67 10.94 20.56
C GLU A 41 3.41 11.01 19.69
N GLU A 42 3.20 12.14 19.03
CA GLU A 42 2.12 12.30 18.08
C GLU A 42 2.26 11.32 16.90
N ALA A 43 3.47 11.21 16.33
CA ALA A 43 3.74 10.27 15.26
C ALA A 43 3.51 8.81 15.69
N ARG A 44 3.87 8.44 16.93
CA ARG A 44 3.57 7.13 17.51
C ARG A 44 2.07 6.87 17.57
N GLY A 45 1.29 7.84 18.05
CA GLY A 45 -0.17 7.74 18.10
C GLY A 45 -0.77 7.48 16.71
N ARG A 46 -0.36 8.28 15.71
CA ARG A 46 -0.81 8.11 14.32
C ARG A 46 -0.38 6.76 13.73
N ALA A 47 0.86 6.32 13.96
CA ALA A 47 1.38 5.04 13.48
C ALA A 47 0.60 3.85 14.06
N ARG A 48 0.28 3.87 15.36
CA ARG A 48 -0.50 2.79 16.01
C ARG A 48 -1.93 2.72 15.49
N ILE A 49 -2.60 3.85 15.30
CA ILE A 49 -3.94 3.86 14.70
C ILE A 49 -3.89 3.26 13.29
N LEU A 50 -2.90 3.66 12.49
CA LEU A 50 -2.73 3.17 11.13
C LEU A 50 -2.39 1.67 11.11
N HIS A 51 -1.56 1.22 12.05
CA HIS A 51 -1.27 -0.19 12.26
C HIS A 51 -2.55 -1.01 12.50
N GLU A 52 -3.32 -0.65 13.53
CA GLU A 52 -4.55 -1.37 13.86
C GLU A 52 -5.56 -1.33 12.73
N THR A 53 -5.66 -0.21 12.02
CA THR A 53 -6.58 -0.06 10.87
C THR A 53 -6.20 -1.02 9.74
N ILE A 54 -4.94 -1.05 9.32
CA ILE A 54 -4.47 -1.87 8.20
C ILE A 54 -4.45 -3.35 8.61
N HIS A 55 -4.01 -3.66 9.82
CA HIS A 55 -4.01 -5.01 10.35
C HIS A 55 -5.44 -5.58 10.45
N GLY A 56 -6.38 -4.80 11.00
CA GLY A 56 -7.79 -5.20 11.07
C GLY A 56 -8.43 -5.36 9.69
N ALA A 57 -8.13 -4.44 8.75
CA ALA A 57 -8.59 -4.55 7.37
C ALA A 57 -8.05 -5.83 6.70
N LEU A 58 -6.76 -6.14 6.87
CA LEU A 58 -6.14 -7.36 6.36
C LEU A 58 -6.87 -8.60 6.90
N GLN A 59 -7.16 -8.65 8.20
CA GLN A 59 -7.86 -9.78 8.82
C GLN A 59 -9.27 -9.96 8.27
N VAL A 60 -10.05 -8.87 8.20
CA VAL A 60 -11.42 -8.90 7.69
C VAL A 60 -11.44 -9.29 6.21
N MET A 61 -10.58 -8.67 5.41
CA MET A 61 -10.51 -8.95 3.97
C MET A 61 -10.14 -10.41 3.71
N HIS A 62 -9.10 -10.91 4.39
CA HIS A 62 -8.68 -12.30 4.25
C HIS A 62 -9.81 -13.27 4.60
N ARG A 63 -10.57 -13.02 5.66
CA ARG A 63 -11.68 -13.89 6.08
C ARG A 63 -12.85 -13.87 5.10
N ASP A 64 -13.22 -12.68 4.60
CA ASP A 64 -14.48 -12.47 3.88
C ASP A 64 -14.34 -12.62 2.37
N PHE A 65 -13.14 -12.40 1.81
CA PHE A 65 -12.93 -12.31 0.36
C PHE A 65 -11.89 -13.29 -0.20
N PHE A 66 -11.14 -14.01 0.63
CA PHE A 66 -10.08 -14.92 0.14
C PHE A 66 -10.25 -16.33 0.71
N GLY A 67 -10.40 -17.32 -0.17
CA GLY A 67 -10.57 -18.73 0.18
C GLY A 67 -9.28 -19.55 0.09
N ASP A 68 -9.35 -20.80 0.56
CA ASP A 68 -8.22 -21.75 0.56
C ASP A 68 -7.76 -22.12 -0.88
N ASP A 69 -8.63 -21.96 -1.90
CA ASP A 69 -8.41 -22.37 -3.30
C ASP A 69 -8.10 -21.20 -4.26
N GLU A 70 -8.09 -19.95 -3.79
CA GLU A 70 -7.89 -18.78 -4.65
C GLU A 70 -6.40 -18.40 -4.75
N GLU A 71 -5.73 -18.88 -5.79
CA GLU A 71 -4.32 -18.57 -6.06
C GLU A 71 -4.09 -17.19 -6.70
N LEU A 72 -5.14 -16.48 -7.12
CA LEU A 72 -5.01 -15.36 -8.04
C LEU A 72 -4.55 -14.03 -7.40
N ASN A 73 -4.83 -13.79 -6.11
CA ASN A 73 -4.38 -12.58 -5.41
C ASN A 73 -4.12 -12.85 -3.93
N LEU A 74 -2.97 -12.42 -3.39
CA LEU A 74 -2.72 -12.49 -1.96
C LEU A 74 -3.47 -11.36 -1.23
N PRO A 75 -4.11 -11.61 -0.07
CA PRO A 75 -4.79 -10.58 0.72
C PRO A 75 -3.91 -9.36 1.02
N SER A 76 -2.60 -9.59 1.26
CA SER A 76 -1.61 -8.54 1.49
C SER A 76 -1.38 -7.65 0.27
N GLN A 77 -1.44 -8.20 -0.95
CA GLN A 77 -1.26 -7.45 -2.19
C GLN A 77 -2.42 -6.49 -2.45
N SER A 78 -3.64 -6.86 -2.07
CA SER A 78 -4.83 -6.01 -2.25
C SER A 78 -4.78 -4.69 -1.47
N LEU A 79 -3.89 -4.57 -0.48
CA LEU A 79 -3.68 -3.34 0.28
C LEU A 79 -2.46 -2.54 -0.19
N GLU A 80 -1.60 -3.08 -1.06
CA GLU A 80 -0.39 -2.38 -1.49
C GLU A 80 -0.70 -1.10 -2.27
N ASP A 81 -1.79 -1.08 -3.05
CA ASP A 81 -2.23 0.14 -3.72
C ASP A 81 -2.71 1.20 -2.72
N VAL A 82 -3.30 0.80 -1.59
CA VAL A 82 -3.62 1.71 -0.49
C VAL A 82 -2.33 2.32 0.10
N PHE A 83 -1.26 1.54 0.21
CA PHE A 83 0.04 2.04 0.71
C PHE A 83 0.67 3.05 -0.27
N LYS A 84 0.56 2.80 -1.58
CA LYS A 84 1.00 3.75 -2.62
C LYS A 84 0.21 5.05 -2.53
N GLU A 85 -1.09 4.98 -2.27
CA GLU A 85 -1.94 6.15 -2.07
C GLU A 85 -1.55 6.97 -0.82
N LEU A 86 -1.29 6.31 0.31
CA LEU A 86 -0.81 6.99 1.53
C LEU A 86 0.55 7.66 1.33
N THR A 87 1.43 7.01 0.57
CA THR A 87 2.72 7.60 0.18
C THR A 87 2.50 8.81 -0.72
N ARG A 88 1.64 8.71 -1.74
CA ARG A 88 1.36 9.78 -2.70
C ARG A 88 0.68 10.99 -2.05
N SER A 89 -0.31 10.75 -1.20
CA SER A 89 -1.12 11.81 -0.59
C SER A 89 -0.45 12.46 0.61
N PHE A 90 0.29 11.70 1.40
CA PHE A 90 0.78 12.14 2.72
C PHE A 90 2.27 11.88 2.94
N GLY A 91 3.00 11.27 2.00
CA GLY A 91 4.40 10.88 2.21
C GLY A 91 4.59 9.83 3.31
N VAL A 92 3.51 9.16 3.73
CA VAL A 92 3.54 8.07 4.72
C VAL A 92 3.85 6.78 3.99
N GLU A 93 5.05 6.24 4.21
CA GLU A 93 5.50 5.00 3.58
C GLU A 93 5.05 3.82 4.44
N ILE A 94 4.44 2.80 3.83
CA ILE A 94 3.98 1.58 4.50
C ILE A 94 4.40 0.37 3.68
N ARG A 95 4.84 -0.69 4.35
CA ARG A 95 5.12 -1.98 3.71
C ARG A 95 4.97 -3.13 4.69
N TRP A 96 4.69 -4.31 4.13
CA TRP A 96 4.78 -5.56 4.88
C TRP A 96 6.24 -5.89 5.20
N LEU A 97 6.46 -6.41 6.40
CA LEU A 97 7.75 -6.89 6.88
C LEU A 97 7.66 -8.37 7.24
N GLY A 98 8.38 -9.21 6.51
CA GLY A 98 8.55 -10.62 6.83
C GLY A 98 9.50 -10.79 8.01
N ILE A 99 9.03 -11.46 9.06
CA ILE A 99 9.83 -11.74 10.27
C ILE A 99 10.17 -13.23 10.32
N ASN A 100 9.18 -14.10 10.61
CA ASN A 100 9.38 -15.56 10.58
C ASN A 100 8.20 -16.33 9.96
N ALA A 101 7.39 -15.64 9.14
CA ALA A 101 6.17 -16.21 8.55
C ALA A 101 5.80 -15.61 7.18
N THR A 102 6.77 -15.48 6.27
CA THR A 102 6.53 -14.93 4.91
C THR A 102 6.33 -16.03 3.87
N LYS A 103 5.36 -15.85 2.97
CA LYS A 103 5.25 -16.64 1.73
C LYS A 103 6.05 -16.01 0.57
N ASP A 104 6.46 -14.75 0.72
CA ASP A 104 7.12 -13.95 -0.33
C ASP A 104 8.55 -13.55 0.00
N ILE A 105 9.37 -13.43 -1.05
CA ILE A 105 10.79 -13.02 -0.98
C ILE A 105 10.93 -11.50 -0.79
N ASP A 106 9.96 -10.68 -1.20
CA ASP A 106 10.06 -9.21 -1.29
C ASP A 106 9.85 -8.45 0.04
N HIS A 107 9.44 -9.14 1.10
CA HIS A 107 9.15 -8.52 2.39
C HIS A 107 10.28 -8.64 3.42
N LYS A 108 11.47 -9.11 3.03
CA LYS A 108 12.61 -9.21 3.95
C LYS A 108 13.00 -7.85 4.52
N PRO A 109 13.56 -7.78 5.75
CA PRO A 109 14.14 -6.55 6.28
C PRO A 109 15.14 -5.90 5.32
N GLN A 110 14.95 -4.62 5.01
CA GLN A 110 15.73 -3.90 4.00
C GLN A 110 16.90 -3.10 4.59
N ASP A 111 16.85 -2.77 5.87
CA ASP A 111 17.89 -2.00 6.55
C ASP A 111 18.06 -2.41 8.03
N ASP A 112 19.00 -1.76 8.73
CA ASP A 112 19.32 -2.10 10.11
C ASP A 112 18.23 -1.72 11.11
N PHE A 113 17.35 -0.78 10.78
CA PHE A 113 16.16 -0.52 11.59
C PHE A 113 15.19 -1.70 11.49
N GLU A 114 14.87 -2.16 10.28
CA GLU A 114 13.95 -3.27 10.08
C GLU A 114 14.47 -4.59 10.67
N LYS A 115 15.79 -4.85 10.59
CA LYS A 115 16.41 -6.02 11.23
C LYS A 115 16.22 -5.99 12.75
N ARG A 116 16.55 -4.86 13.39
CA ARG A 116 16.37 -4.67 14.85
C ARG A 116 14.91 -4.77 15.26
N ALA A 117 14.00 -4.23 14.43
CA ALA A 117 12.57 -4.33 14.67
C ALA A 117 12.10 -5.79 14.61
N ALA A 118 12.52 -6.54 13.59
CA ALA A 118 12.20 -7.97 13.46
C ALA A 118 12.74 -8.78 14.65
N GLU A 119 13.98 -8.52 15.08
CA GLU A 119 14.58 -9.15 16.27
C GLU A 119 13.81 -8.84 17.55
N ALA A 120 13.44 -7.57 17.78
CA ALA A 120 12.67 -7.16 18.94
C ALA A 120 11.30 -7.85 18.98
N ILE A 121 10.61 -7.95 17.83
CA ILE A 121 9.32 -8.64 17.73
C ILE A 121 9.47 -10.14 17.99
N LEU A 122 10.53 -10.78 17.47
CA LEU A 122 10.83 -12.18 17.79
C LEU A 122 11.11 -12.42 19.28
N GLN A 123 11.59 -11.40 20.00
CA GLN A 123 11.78 -11.41 21.45
C GLN A 123 10.50 -11.08 22.23
N GLY A 124 9.36 -10.90 21.55
CA GLY A 124 8.05 -10.68 22.15
C GLY A 124 7.64 -9.22 22.28
N ALA A 125 8.38 -8.28 21.68
CA ALA A 125 7.94 -6.89 21.65
C ALA A 125 6.71 -6.73 20.73
N PRO A 126 5.64 -6.03 21.16
CA PRO A 126 4.48 -5.81 20.31
C PRO A 126 4.76 -4.81 19.18
N GLU A 127 5.77 -3.97 19.35
CA GLU A 127 6.19 -2.96 18.37
C GLU A 127 7.66 -2.55 18.61
N TYR A 128 8.27 -1.95 17.59
CA TYR A 128 9.56 -1.28 17.66
C TYR A 128 9.49 0.07 16.95
N SER A 129 10.15 1.11 17.48
CA SER A 129 10.14 2.44 16.87
C SER A 129 11.42 3.22 17.09
N ALA A 130 11.72 4.13 16.18
CA ALA A 130 12.85 5.05 16.27
C ALA A 130 12.57 6.34 15.50
N VAL A 131 13.27 7.41 15.84
CA VAL A 131 13.33 8.64 15.04
C VAL A 131 14.68 8.69 14.35
N GLU A 132 14.67 8.75 13.01
CA GLU A 132 15.88 8.79 12.20
C GLU A 132 15.70 9.79 11.05
N ARG A 133 16.63 10.73 10.90
CA ARG A 133 16.68 11.67 9.75
C ARG A 133 15.36 12.43 9.51
N GLY A 134 14.72 12.91 10.58
CA GLY A 134 13.45 13.65 10.50
C GLY A 134 12.23 12.79 10.16
N LYS A 135 12.34 11.47 10.30
CA LYS A 135 11.23 10.54 10.13
C LYS A 135 11.03 9.74 11.42
N TYR A 136 9.77 9.53 11.80
CA TYR A 136 9.40 8.54 12.79
C TYR A 136 9.16 7.21 12.07
N ARG A 137 9.87 6.16 12.48
CA ARG A 137 9.75 4.81 11.93
C ARG A 137 9.18 3.89 12.99
N HIS A 138 8.22 3.07 12.60
CA HIS A 138 7.50 2.15 13.46
C HIS A 138 7.34 0.81 12.75
N VAL A 139 7.46 -0.28 13.50
CA VAL A 139 7.03 -1.60 13.08
C VAL A 139 6.11 -2.14 14.16
N GLY A 140 4.86 -2.39 13.81
CA GLY A 140 3.93 -3.11 14.66
C GLY A 140 3.90 -4.59 14.29
N MET A 141 3.76 -5.45 15.30
CA MET A 141 3.68 -6.90 15.13
C MET A 141 2.33 -7.33 14.56
N ILE A 142 2.37 -8.16 13.53
CA ILE A 142 1.22 -8.93 13.05
C ILE A 142 1.44 -10.39 13.43
N LYS A 143 0.65 -10.88 14.39
CA LYS A 143 0.64 -12.31 14.73
C LYS A 143 -0.20 -13.08 13.72
N ILE A 144 0.40 -14.07 13.07
CA ILE A 144 -0.28 -14.96 12.13
C ILE A 144 -1.12 -15.96 12.93
N GLN A 145 -2.43 -15.74 12.96
CA GLN A 145 -3.39 -16.59 13.69
C GLN A 145 -3.60 -17.94 12.99
N ASN A 146 -4.25 -18.88 13.67
CA ASN A 146 -4.41 -20.27 13.22
C ASN A 146 -5.02 -20.38 11.82
N GLU A 147 -5.99 -19.55 11.52
CA GLU A 147 -6.67 -19.50 10.21
C GLU A 147 -5.69 -19.09 9.12
N CYS A 148 -4.81 -18.14 9.41
CA CYS A 148 -3.78 -17.65 8.49
C CYS A 148 -2.61 -18.64 8.34
N LEU A 149 -2.34 -19.48 9.34
CA LEU A 149 -1.23 -20.44 9.32
C LEU A 149 -1.36 -21.51 8.24
N LYS A 150 -2.58 -21.89 7.85
CA LYS A 150 -2.82 -22.87 6.78
C LYS A 150 -2.08 -22.49 5.50
N CYS A 151 -2.10 -21.21 5.17
CA CYS A 151 -1.44 -20.69 3.99
C CYS A 151 0.01 -20.28 4.30
N HIS A 152 0.28 -19.60 5.40
CA HIS A 152 1.63 -19.08 5.68
C HIS A 152 2.66 -20.15 6.05
N VAL A 153 2.21 -21.27 6.64
CA VAL A 153 3.06 -22.38 7.08
C VAL A 153 2.34 -23.72 6.86
N PRO A 154 2.05 -24.11 5.61
CA PRO A 154 1.17 -25.25 5.29
C PRO A 154 1.67 -26.60 5.82
N HIS A 155 2.99 -26.72 6.01
CA HIS A 155 3.64 -27.93 6.52
C HIS A 155 4.31 -27.68 7.88
N ARG A 156 3.63 -26.95 8.76
CA ARG A 156 4.14 -26.60 10.09
C ARG A 156 4.49 -27.87 10.90
N THR A 157 5.74 -27.94 11.36
CA THR A 157 6.27 -29.05 12.17
C THR A 157 6.40 -28.69 13.67
N THR A 158 6.20 -27.42 14.03
CA THR A 158 6.41 -26.88 15.39
C THR A 158 5.22 -26.05 15.88
N LEU A 159 5.02 -25.91 17.19
CA LEU A 159 3.97 -25.05 17.76
C LEU A 159 4.37 -23.59 18.02
N GLU A 160 5.54 -23.19 17.54
CA GLU A 160 6.02 -21.81 17.63
C GLU A 160 5.09 -20.80 16.95
N ASP A 161 4.99 -19.63 17.56
CA ASP A 161 4.30 -18.49 16.98
C ASP A 161 5.00 -18.00 15.70
N ARG A 162 4.21 -17.32 14.88
CA ARG A 162 4.56 -16.85 13.55
C ARG A 162 4.13 -15.41 13.43
N TYR A 163 5.06 -14.59 12.99
CA TYR A 163 4.96 -13.14 13.00
C TYR A 163 5.33 -12.59 11.62
N ALA A 164 4.59 -11.57 11.24
CA ALA A 164 4.98 -10.57 10.28
C ALA A 164 5.00 -9.21 11.01
N GLY A 165 5.33 -8.15 10.29
CA GLY A 165 5.22 -6.79 10.76
C GLY A 165 4.63 -5.89 9.69
N LEU A 166 4.16 -4.73 10.14
CA LEU A 166 3.80 -3.62 9.27
C LEU A 166 4.73 -2.46 9.58
N ALA A 167 5.63 -2.19 8.65
CA ALA A 167 6.57 -1.08 8.76
C ALA A 167 5.88 0.19 8.26
N ILE A 168 5.90 1.23 9.08
CA ILE A 168 5.27 2.53 8.85
C ILE A 168 6.33 3.61 9.08
N THR A 169 6.48 4.50 8.11
CA THR A 169 7.38 5.66 8.21
C THR A 169 6.59 6.94 8.00
N ILE A 170 6.64 7.83 9.00
CA ILE A 170 5.92 9.09 9.02
C ILE A 170 6.94 10.24 9.04
N PRO A 171 6.91 11.17 8.07
CA PRO A 171 7.73 12.38 8.14
C PRO A 171 7.35 13.21 9.37
N LEU A 172 8.35 13.77 10.06
CA LEU A 172 8.13 14.73 11.14
C LEU A 172 8.23 16.14 10.58
N GLN A 173 7.39 17.04 11.09
CA GLN A 173 7.55 18.45 10.82
C GLN A 173 8.87 18.93 11.41
N LYS A 174 9.63 19.71 10.62
CA LYS A 174 10.81 20.38 11.16
C LYS A 174 10.35 21.37 12.23
N PRO A 175 11.05 21.48 13.37
CA PRO A 175 10.81 22.59 14.29
C PRO A 175 11.00 23.90 13.51
N GLU A 176 10.08 24.85 13.66
CA GLU A 176 10.29 26.21 13.15
C GLU A 176 11.58 26.77 13.76
N SER A 177 12.52 27.16 12.90
CA SER A 177 13.83 27.69 13.27
C SER A 177 13.76 29.17 13.60
#